data_AF-A0A7Y7EBT1-F1
#
_entry.id   AF-A0A7Y7EBT1-F1
#
_cell.length_a   1.000
_cell.length_b   1.000
_cell.length_c   1.000
_cell.angle_alpha   90.00
_cell.angle_beta   90.00
_cell.angle_gamma   90.00
#
_symmetry.space_group_name_H-M   'P 1'
#
loop_
_entity.id
_entity.type
_entity.pdbx_description
1 polymer ?
#
loop_
_entity_poly.entity_id
_entity_poly.type
_entity_poly.pdbx_seq_one_letter_code
_entity_poly.pdbx_strand_id
1 'polypeptide(L)'
;MAKTKSTNSFRPYFIDLVVVIAGISIAFALDNWSQNNKESKQEELYLQALKEDLISDQQNLHILMDSSKVLINNINETFQLLFSNQLIDRFENRHIISTYVAPYFSGNNGTYNALINSGDLKSISSFEVKKGLADHYNVSYAEIRNVDEFIRNLVDNHLYPYMLKNIRFAGREGIADAAPLRQNEAINLMGSYMNFLNSRNKRYQELSAHCSILIDKIDNQLK
;
A
#
# COMPACT_ATOMS: atom_id res chain seq x y z
N MET A 1 -36.38 68.92 -54.19
CA MET A 1 -35.15 68.53 -53.45
C MET A 1 -35.52 68.24 -52.00
N ALA A 2 -35.43 67.00 -51.54
CA ALA A 2 -35.32 66.65 -50.12
C ALA A 2 -34.82 65.20 -50.03
N LYS A 3 -33.53 65.02 -49.72
CA LYS A 3 -32.92 63.71 -49.43
C LYS A 3 -33.16 63.41 -47.95
N THR A 4 -34.01 62.43 -47.65
CA THR A 4 -34.14 61.83 -46.32
C THR A 4 -32.87 61.02 -46.01
N LYS A 5 -32.03 61.55 -45.12
CA LYS A 5 -30.82 60.88 -44.61
C LYS A 5 -31.25 60.00 -43.43
N SER A 6 -31.56 58.74 -43.70
CA SER A 6 -31.79 57.72 -42.66
C SER A 6 -30.46 57.46 -41.94
N THR A 7 -30.30 58.02 -40.76
CA THR A 7 -29.10 57.88 -39.94
C THR A 7 -29.12 56.53 -39.21
N ASN A 8 -28.47 55.53 -39.80
CA ASN A 8 -28.12 54.25 -39.16
C ASN A 8 -27.05 54.45 -38.06
N SER A 9 -27.31 55.28 -37.06
CA SER A 9 -26.35 55.59 -36.00
C SER A 9 -26.15 54.47 -34.98
N PHE A 10 -27.03 53.46 -34.94
CA PHE A 10 -26.98 52.37 -33.94
C PHE A 10 -26.07 51.19 -34.33
N ARG A 11 -25.87 50.98 -35.63
CA ARG A 11 -25.09 49.86 -36.18
C ARG A 11 -23.60 49.87 -35.77
N PRO A 12 -22.88 51.00 -35.78
CA PRO A 12 -21.49 51.03 -35.33
C PRO A 12 -21.35 50.73 -33.84
N TYR A 13 -22.19 51.32 -32.97
CA TYR A 13 -22.14 51.04 -31.53
C TYR A 13 -22.45 49.58 -31.17
N PHE A 14 -23.33 48.92 -31.92
CA PHE A 14 -23.59 47.49 -31.76
C PHE A 14 -22.37 46.63 -32.14
N ILE A 15 -21.69 46.98 -33.22
CA ILE A 15 -20.46 46.29 -33.64
C ILE A 15 -19.37 46.47 -32.59
N ASP A 16 -19.18 47.68 -32.07
CA ASP A 16 -18.21 47.97 -31.00
C ASP A 16 -18.51 47.16 -29.74
N LEU A 17 -19.78 47.05 -29.34
CA LEU A 17 -20.21 46.23 -28.21
C LEU A 17 -19.90 44.73 -28.44
N VAL A 18 -20.19 44.20 -29.63
CA VAL A 18 -19.88 42.81 -29.98
C VAL A 18 -18.38 42.55 -29.96
N VAL A 19 -17.56 43.49 -30.44
CA VAL A 19 -16.10 43.38 -30.40
C VAL A 19 -15.58 43.36 -28.96
N VAL A 20 -16.11 44.22 -28.08
CA VAL A 20 -15.74 44.23 -26.65
C VAL A 20 -16.13 42.93 -25.97
N ILE A 21 -17.35 42.42 -26.19
CA ILE A 21 -17.82 41.14 -25.63
C ILE A 21 -16.93 40.01 -26.13
N ALA A 22 -16.64 39.94 -27.43
CA ALA A 22 -15.77 38.92 -28.01
C ALA A 22 -14.35 38.96 -27.42
N GLY A 23 -13.78 40.15 -27.23
CA GLY A 23 -12.47 40.32 -26.61
C GLY A 23 -12.42 39.78 -25.17
N ILE A 24 -13.43 40.13 -24.36
CA ILE A 24 -13.54 39.67 -22.97
C ILE A 24 -13.76 38.15 -22.92
N SER A 25 -14.65 37.61 -23.77
CA SER A 25 -14.91 36.17 -23.83
C SER A 25 -13.67 35.37 -24.26
N ILE A 26 -12.90 35.84 -25.25
CA ILE A 26 -11.66 35.18 -25.65
C ILE A 26 -10.62 35.22 -24.53
N ALA A 27 -10.49 36.35 -23.83
CA ALA A 27 -9.58 36.47 -22.69
C ALA A 27 -9.92 35.46 -21.59
N PHE A 28 -11.20 35.36 -21.19
CA PHE A 28 -11.64 34.35 -20.23
C PHE A 28 -11.47 32.92 -20.73
N ALA A 29 -11.70 32.66 -22.03
CA ALA A 29 -11.50 31.34 -22.60
C ALA A 29 -10.02 30.90 -22.57
N LEU A 30 -9.10 31.83 -22.88
CA LEU A 30 -7.66 31.57 -22.80
C LEU A 30 -7.18 31.37 -21.37
N ASP A 31 -7.70 32.15 -20.41
CA ASP A 31 -7.38 32.01 -18.99
C ASP A 31 -7.85 30.65 -18.44
N ASN A 32 -9.11 30.28 -18.71
CA ASN A 32 -9.66 28.97 -18.36
C ASN A 32 -8.87 27.83 -19.00
N TRP A 33 -8.46 27.95 -20.26
CA TRP A 33 -7.64 26.93 -20.93
C TRP A 33 -6.26 26.79 -20.28
N SER A 34 -5.60 27.90 -19.95
CA SER A 34 -4.30 27.89 -19.25
C SER A 34 -4.43 27.24 -17.87
N GLN A 35 -5.49 27.57 -17.13
CA GLN A 35 -5.74 27.04 -15.80
C GLN A 35 -6.04 25.53 -15.85
N ASN A 36 -6.95 25.08 -16.73
CA ASN A 36 -7.25 23.65 -16.91
C ASN A 36 -6.01 22.85 -17.30
N ASN A 37 -5.13 23.40 -18.15
CA ASN A 37 -3.88 22.74 -18.52
C ASN A 37 -2.89 22.62 -17.35
N LYS A 38 -2.86 23.60 -16.44
CA LYS A 38 -2.05 23.52 -15.21
C LYS A 38 -2.61 22.48 -14.24
N GLU A 39 -3.92 22.49 -14.04
CA GLU A 39 -4.62 21.54 -13.16
C GLU A 39 -4.45 20.10 -13.66
N SER A 40 -4.58 19.87 -14.97
CA SER A 40 -4.37 18.55 -15.59
C SER A 40 -2.93 18.04 -15.42
N LYS A 41 -1.91 18.90 -15.60
CA LYS A 41 -0.51 18.52 -15.37
C LYS A 41 -0.23 18.20 -13.91
N GLN A 42 -0.83 18.96 -12.99
CA GLN A 42 -0.68 18.71 -11.57
C GLN A 42 -1.34 17.39 -11.16
N GLU A 43 -2.53 17.10 -11.68
CA GLU A 43 -3.19 15.80 -11.51
C GLU A 43 -2.32 14.64 -12.04
N GLU A 44 -1.76 14.78 -13.25
CA GLU A 44 -0.88 13.78 -13.85
C GLU A 44 0.31 13.44 -12.94
N LEU A 45 0.98 14.46 -12.39
CA LEU A 45 2.10 14.28 -11.47
C LEU A 45 1.70 13.53 -10.20
N TYR A 46 0.53 13.86 -9.61
CA TYR A 46 0.04 13.15 -8.43
C TYR A 46 -0.33 11.71 -8.71
N LEU A 47 -0.99 11.45 -9.85
CA LEU A 47 -1.37 10.11 -10.27
C LEU A 47 -0.12 9.24 -10.53
N GLN A 48 0.91 9.79 -11.16
CA GLN A 48 2.20 9.12 -11.35
C GLN A 48 2.86 8.77 -10.01
N ALA A 49 2.96 9.73 -9.09
CA ALA A 49 3.56 9.50 -7.77
C ALA A 49 2.78 8.44 -6.95
N LEU A 50 1.45 8.49 -6.97
CA LEU A 50 0.61 7.48 -6.31
C LEU A 50 0.78 6.09 -6.93
N LYS A 51 0.92 6.02 -8.26
CA LYS A 51 1.18 4.76 -8.95
C LYS A 51 2.53 4.18 -8.56
N GLU A 52 3.58 5.00 -8.48
CA GLU A 52 4.91 4.57 -8.05
C GLU A 52 4.90 4.03 -6.61
N ASP A 53 4.21 4.71 -5.70
CA ASP A 53 4.01 4.25 -4.32
C ASP A 53 3.32 2.86 -4.29
N LEU A 54 2.22 2.69 -5.04
CA LEU A 54 1.49 1.42 -5.12
C LEU A 54 2.33 0.27 -5.72
N ILE A 55 3.15 0.55 -6.73
CA ILE A 55 4.06 -0.45 -7.33
C ILE A 55 5.13 -0.86 -6.31
N SER A 56 5.70 0.10 -5.59
CA SER A 56 6.68 -0.18 -4.54
C SER A 56 6.09 -1.07 -3.44
N ASP A 57 4.86 -0.78 -3.02
CA ASP A 57 4.14 -1.59 -2.04
C ASP A 57 3.90 -3.02 -2.51
N GLN A 58 3.51 -3.21 -3.78
CA GLN A 58 3.34 -4.56 -4.34
C GLN A 58 4.64 -5.36 -4.26
N GLN A 59 5.76 -4.76 -4.64
CA GLN A 59 7.07 -5.40 -4.57
C GLN A 59 7.43 -5.78 -3.13
N ASN A 60 7.20 -4.87 -2.17
CA ASN A 60 7.41 -5.14 -0.76
C ASN A 60 6.53 -6.29 -0.25
N LEU A 61 5.23 -6.28 -0.57
CA LEU A 61 4.29 -7.34 -0.21
C LEU A 61 4.74 -8.69 -0.75
N HIS A 62 5.27 -8.76 -1.97
CA HIS A 62 5.84 -10.00 -2.52
C HIS A 62 7.00 -10.53 -1.69
N ILE A 63 7.96 -9.67 -1.32
CA ILE A 63 9.10 -10.03 -0.48
C ILE A 63 8.63 -10.52 0.90
N LEU A 64 7.64 -9.88 1.50
CA LEU A 64 7.07 -10.26 2.79
C LEU A 64 6.31 -11.59 2.73
N MET A 65 5.59 -11.85 1.65
CA MET A 65 4.91 -13.13 1.44
C MET A 65 5.91 -14.28 1.29
N ASP A 66 6.99 -14.07 0.53
CA ASP A 66 8.03 -15.08 0.36
C ASP A 66 8.81 -15.32 1.66
N SER A 67 9.10 -14.26 2.41
CA SER A 67 9.66 -14.36 3.77
C SER A 67 8.76 -15.20 4.67
N SER A 68 7.45 -14.96 4.65
CA SER A 68 6.48 -15.74 5.43
C SER A 68 6.47 -17.22 5.04
N LYS A 69 6.59 -17.55 3.75
CA LYS A 69 6.68 -18.94 3.28
C LYS A 69 7.95 -19.63 3.81
N VAL A 70 9.09 -18.95 3.81
CA VAL A 70 10.33 -19.47 4.37
C VAL A 70 10.17 -19.77 5.87
N LEU A 71 9.57 -18.84 6.62
CA LEU A 71 9.32 -19.04 8.05
C LEU A 71 8.38 -20.22 8.31
N ILE A 72 7.28 -20.32 7.57
CA ILE A 72 6.32 -21.44 7.65
C ILE A 72 7.02 -22.76 7.35
N ASN A 73 7.85 -22.83 6.31
CA ASN A 73 8.57 -24.05 5.94
C ASN A 73 9.54 -24.47 7.06
N ASN A 74 10.31 -23.53 7.62
CA ASN A 74 11.23 -23.83 8.72
C ASN A 74 10.48 -24.30 9.99
N ILE A 75 9.31 -23.74 10.30
CA ILE A 75 8.46 -24.19 11.41
C ILE A 75 7.91 -25.60 11.13
N ASN A 76 7.50 -25.88 9.89
CA ASN A 76 7.05 -27.22 9.49
C ASN A 76 8.18 -28.25 9.60
N GLU A 77 9.39 -27.93 9.13
CA GLU A 77 10.57 -28.77 9.31
C GLU A 77 10.85 -29.02 10.80
N THR A 78 10.73 -27.97 11.63
CA THR A 78 10.84 -28.10 13.09
C THR A 78 9.83 -29.11 13.64
N PHE A 79 8.54 -29.01 13.26
CA PHE A 79 7.54 -29.99 13.68
C PHE A 79 7.85 -31.41 13.20
N GLN A 80 8.30 -31.58 11.95
CA GLN A 80 8.70 -32.88 11.44
C GLN A 80 9.83 -33.49 12.28
N LEU A 81 10.86 -32.71 12.61
CA LEU A 81 11.97 -33.16 13.46
C LEU A 81 11.49 -33.55 14.87
N LEU A 82 10.56 -32.77 15.46
CA LEU A 82 10.03 -33.03 16.79
C LEU A 82 9.18 -34.31 16.84
N PHE A 83 8.32 -34.55 15.86
CA PHE A 83 7.38 -35.69 15.85
C PHE A 83 7.97 -36.98 15.25
N SER A 84 9.07 -36.90 14.50
CA SER A 84 9.77 -38.08 13.94
C SER A 84 10.84 -38.68 14.87
N ASN A 85 11.03 -38.12 16.08
CA ASN A 85 12.09 -38.52 17.02
C ASN A 85 13.50 -38.52 16.40
N GLN A 86 13.76 -37.62 15.43
CA GLN A 86 15.08 -37.49 14.83
C GLN A 86 16.13 -36.98 15.83
N LEU A 87 17.39 -37.25 15.50
CA LEU A 87 18.55 -36.82 16.28
C LEU A 87 18.64 -35.29 16.33
N ILE A 88 19.12 -34.78 17.47
CA ILE A 88 19.22 -33.35 17.77
C ILE A 88 20.12 -32.57 16.79
N ASP A 89 21.08 -33.26 16.18
CA ASP A 89 22.04 -32.72 15.20
C ASP A 89 21.39 -32.25 13.89
N ARG A 90 20.12 -32.59 13.66
CA ARG A 90 19.31 -32.10 12.52
C ARG A 90 18.69 -30.72 12.77
N PHE A 91 18.69 -30.22 14.00
CA PHE A 91 18.19 -28.87 14.27
C PHE A 91 19.26 -27.83 13.91
N GLU A 92 18.95 -26.98 12.92
CA GLU A 92 19.77 -25.83 12.55
C GLU A 92 19.23 -24.54 13.19
N ASN A 93 20.05 -23.48 13.24
CA ASN A 93 19.64 -22.19 13.80
C ASN A 93 18.40 -21.61 13.10
N ARG A 94 18.26 -21.83 11.78
CA ARG A 94 17.10 -21.36 11.01
C ARG A 94 15.77 -21.91 11.55
N HIS A 95 15.75 -23.18 11.99
CA HIS A 95 14.56 -23.81 12.56
C HIS A 95 14.09 -23.09 13.82
N ILE A 96 15.02 -22.51 14.57
CA ILE A 96 14.77 -21.83 15.84
C ILE A 96 14.42 -20.37 15.62
N ILE A 97 15.26 -19.65 14.87
CA ILE A 97 15.10 -18.22 14.60
C ILE A 97 13.79 -17.96 13.86
N SER A 98 13.43 -18.83 12.91
CA SER A 98 12.18 -18.68 12.15
C SER A 98 10.92 -18.83 12.99
N THR A 99 11.02 -19.25 14.25
CA THR A 99 9.85 -19.29 15.14
C THR A 99 9.52 -17.91 15.71
N TYR A 100 10.47 -16.98 15.83
CA TYR A 100 10.27 -15.67 16.51
C TYR A 100 10.78 -14.46 15.70
N VAL A 101 11.10 -14.60 14.41
CA VAL A 101 11.50 -13.47 13.58
C VAL A 101 10.56 -13.35 12.39
N ALA A 102 9.88 -12.21 12.26
CA ALA A 102 9.09 -11.85 11.10
C ALA A 102 9.33 -10.40 10.69
N PRO A 103 9.52 -10.11 9.39
CA PRO A 103 9.34 -8.77 8.87
C PRO A 103 7.85 -8.41 8.79
N TYR A 104 7.56 -7.11 8.77
CA TYR A 104 6.20 -6.55 8.78
C TYR A 104 6.04 -5.49 7.68
N PHE A 105 4.81 -5.29 7.21
CA PHE A 105 4.52 -4.32 6.17
C PHE A 105 4.66 -2.88 6.67
N SER A 106 5.28 -2.05 5.84
CA SER A 106 5.36 -0.59 6.01
C SER A 106 5.06 0.02 4.65
N GLY A 107 3.80 0.43 4.45
CA GLY A 107 3.33 0.93 3.17
C GLY A 107 3.75 2.37 2.88
N ASN A 108 3.91 2.68 1.60
CA ASN A 108 4.26 4.00 1.08
C ASN A 108 2.99 4.87 0.98
N ASN A 109 2.62 5.53 2.08
CA ASN A 109 1.47 6.46 2.09
C ASN A 109 1.88 7.95 2.02
N GLY A 110 3.13 8.24 1.66
CA GLY A 110 3.68 9.59 1.64
C GLY A 110 2.92 10.53 0.71
N THR A 111 2.73 10.13 -0.55
CA THR A 111 2.00 10.94 -1.53
C THR A 111 0.54 11.12 -1.14
N TYR A 112 -0.13 10.05 -0.71
CA TYR A 112 -1.53 10.11 -0.28
C TYR A 112 -1.71 11.06 0.93
N ASN A 113 -0.83 10.96 1.94
CA ASN A 113 -0.88 11.86 3.09
C ASN A 113 -0.61 13.31 2.71
N ALA A 114 0.33 13.56 1.79
CA ALA A 114 0.59 14.91 1.29
C ALA A 114 -0.66 15.50 0.63
N LEU A 115 -1.33 14.74 -0.25
CA LEU A 115 -2.57 15.14 -0.92
C LEU A 115 -3.73 15.42 0.04
N ILE A 116 -3.87 14.62 1.10
CA ILE A 116 -4.87 14.83 2.14
C ILE A 116 -4.56 16.10 2.93
N ASN A 117 -3.31 16.27 3.37
CA ASN A 117 -2.91 17.37 4.23
C ASN A 117 -2.89 18.72 3.51
N SER A 118 -2.58 18.74 2.20
CA SER A 118 -2.66 19.95 1.38
C SER A 118 -4.08 20.26 0.89
N GLY A 119 -5.00 19.29 0.96
CA GLY A 119 -6.33 19.39 0.37
C GLY A 119 -6.33 19.24 -1.16
N ASP A 120 -5.22 18.82 -1.76
CA ASP A 120 -5.07 18.64 -3.21
C ASP A 120 -5.68 17.33 -3.70
N LEU A 121 -6.16 16.45 -2.82
CA LEU A 121 -6.91 15.26 -3.25
C LEU A 121 -8.11 15.63 -4.13
N LYS A 122 -8.70 16.82 -3.95
CA LYS A 122 -9.78 17.36 -4.79
C LYS A 122 -9.37 17.52 -6.26
N SER A 123 -8.08 17.70 -6.54
CA SER A 123 -7.51 17.88 -7.87
C SER A 123 -7.47 16.56 -8.65
N ILE A 124 -7.65 15.41 -8.00
CA ILE A 124 -7.92 14.16 -8.69
C ILE A 124 -9.37 14.20 -9.20
N SER A 125 -9.57 14.25 -10.50
CA SER A 125 -10.85 14.40 -11.17
C SER A 125 -11.72 13.15 -11.03
N SER A 126 -11.15 11.94 -11.16
CA SER A 126 -11.87 10.68 -11.03
C SER A 126 -12.35 10.42 -9.59
N PHE A 127 -13.67 10.38 -9.42
CA PHE A 127 -14.29 9.97 -8.15
C PHE A 127 -13.94 8.53 -7.78
N GLU A 128 -13.87 7.62 -8.76
CA GLU A 128 -13.55 6.21 -8.50
C GLU A 128 -12.12 6.02 -8.01
N VAL A 129 -11.17 6.79 -8.54
CA VAL A 129 -9.78 6.78 -8.08
C VAL A 129 -9.69 7.36 -6.67
N LYS A 130 -10.31 8.52 -6.41
CA LYS A 130 -10.34 9.11 -5.06
C LYS A 130 -10.90 8.16 -4.01
N LYS A 131 -12.05 7.55 -4.30
CA LYS A 131 -12.67 6.57 -3.41
C LYS A 131 -11.76 5.36 -3.20
N GLY A 132 -11.21 4.83 -4.29
CA GLY A 132 -10.31 3.68 -4.21
C GLY A 132 -9.05 3.94 -3.39
N LEU A 133 -8.43 5.12 -3.54
CA LEU A 133 -7.30 5.56 -2.73
C LEU A 133 -7.69 5.66 -1.25
N ALA A 134 -8.85 6.28 -0.95
CA ALA A 134 -9.33 6.38 0.41
C ALA A 134 -9.59 5.01 1.06
N ASP A 135 -10.23 4.10 0.33
CA ASP A 135 -10.48 2.74 0.81
C ASP A 135 -9.15 1.98 1.04
N HIS A 136 -8.20 2.11 0.11
CA HIS A 136 -6.89 1.44 0.20
C HIS A 136 -6.05 1.91 1.40
N TYR A 137 -5.82 3.21 1.53
CA TYR A 137 -4.93 3.76 2.54
C TYR A 137 -5.55 3.86 3.93
N ASN A 138 -6.88 4.01 4.05
CA ASN A 138 -7.54 4.13 5.35
C ASN A 138 -8.10 2.80 5.86
N VAL A 139 -8.57 1.93 4.97
CA VAL A 139 -9.19 0.64 5.37
C VAL A 139 -8.20 -0.50 5.19
N SER A 140 -7.76 -0.78 3.96
CA SER A 140 -6.93 -1.97 3.69
C SER A 140 -5.59 -1.92 4.45
N TYR A 141 -4.95 -0.77 4.53
CA TYR A 141 -3.74 -0.57 5.34
C TYR A 141 -3.96 -0.78 6.84
N ALA A 142 -5.09 -0.32 7.38
CA ALA A 142 -5.41 -0.50 8.79
C ALA A 142 -5.65 -1.98 9.12
N GLU A 143 -6.33 -2.70 8.23
CA GLU A 143 -6.52 -4.15 8.37
C GLU A 143 -5.20 -4.91 8.37
N ILE A 144 -4.28 -4.58 7.44
CA ILE A 144 -2.93 -5.16 7.43
C ILE A 144 -2.17 -4.86 8.71
N ARG A 145 -2.19 -3.59 9.16
CA ARG A 145 -1.52 -3.19 10.40
C ARG A 145 -2.02 -4.01 11.59
N ASN A 146 -3.33 -4.19 11.72
CA ASN A 146 -3.91 -4.97 12.82
C ASN A 146 -3.44 -6.44 12.80
N VAL A 147 -3.36 -7.05 11.61
CA VAL A 147 -2.86 -8.43 11.46
C VAL A 147 -1.39 -8.52 11.86
N ASP A 148 -0.57 -7.58 11.40
CA ASP A 148 0.86 -7.54 11.71
C ASP A 148 1.14 -7.24 13.19
N GLU A 149 0.40 -6.32 13.80
CA GLU A 149 0.49 -6.00 15.22
C GLU A 149 0.14 -7.20 16.10
N PHE A 150 -0.88 -7.97 15.70
CA PHE A 150 -1.25 -9.18 16.42
C PHE A 150 -0.14 -10.23 16.37
N ILE A 151 0.46 -10.46 15.20
CA ILE A 151 1.61 -11.36 15.02
C ILE A 151 2.81 -10.85 15.83
N ARG A 152 3.09 -9.55 15.77
CA ARG A 152 4.17 -8.91 16.53
C ARG A 152 3.98 -9.10 18.02
N ASN A 153 2.76 -8.92 18.52
CA ASN A 153 2.45 -9.12 19.93
C ASN A 153 2.72 -10.58 20.37
N LEU A 154 2.30 -11.56 19.56
CA LEU A 154 2.58 -12.97 19.81
C LEU A 154 4.10 -13.23 19.88
N VAL A 155 4.84 -12.70 18.91
CA VAL A 155 6.29 -12.88 18.83
C VAL A 155 6.99 -12.20 20.01
N ASP A 156 6.76 -10.92 20.23
CA ASP A 156 7.53 -10.11 21.17
C ASP A 156 7.22 -10.46 22.63
N ASN A 157 5.96 -10.79 22.95
CA ASN A 157 5.52 -11.00 24.33
C ASN A 157 5.43 -12.47 24.75
N HIS A 158 5.44 -13.40 23.79
CA HIS A 158 5.28 -14.82 24.11
C HIS A 158 6.38 -15.67 23.49
N LEU A 159 6.54 -15.63 22.16
CA LEU A 159 7.41 -16.56 21.46
C LEU A 159 8.90 -16.25 21.71
N TYR A 160 9.33 -15.01 21.48
CA TYR A 160 10.71 -14.60 21.71
C TYR A 160 11.15 -14.78 23.18
N PRO A 161 10.36 -14.35 24.20
CA PRO A 161 10.69 -14.61 25.60
C PRO A 161 10.81 -16.10 25.94
N TYR A 162 9.91 -16.94 25.42
CA TYR A 162 9.99 -18.39 25.62
C TYR A 162 11.29 -18.95 25.04
N MET A 163 11.64 -18.55 23.83
CA MET A 163 12.81 -19.05 23.14
C MET A 163 14.10 -18.60 23.82
N LEU A 164 14.19 -17.33 24.22
CA LEU A 164 15.33 -16.80 24.97
C LEU A 164 15.53 -17.50 26.32
N LYS A 165 14.44 -17.82 27.03
CA LYS A 165 14.48 -18.44 28.35
C LYS A 165 14.87 -19.92 28.28
N ASN A 166 14.38 -20.64 27.28
CA ASN A 166 14.41 -22.10 27.28
C ASN A 166 15.35 -22.71 26.24
N ILE A 167 15.71 -22.00 25.16
CA ILE A 167 16.52 -22.56 24.07
C ILE A 167 17.97 -22.11 24.19
N ARG A 168 18.87 -23.09 24.24
CA ARG A 168 20.31 -22.86 24.23
C ARG A 168 20.89 -23.20 22.85
N PHE A 169 21.37 -22.19 22.14
CA PHE A 169 22.09 -22.36 20.89
C PHE A 169 23.44 -23.08 21.10
N ALA A 170 23.84 -23.88 20.11
CA ALA A 170 25.15 -24.53 20.07
C ALA A 170 26.17 -23.69 19.26
N GLY A 171 27.46 -23.81 19.60
CA GLY A 171 28.51 -22.90 19.10
C GLY A 171 28.93 -23.05 17.62
N ARG A 172 28.45 -24.07 16.89
CA ARG A 172 28.74 -24.23 15.45
C ARG A 172 27.49 -24.15 14.59
N GLU A 173 26.36 -24.72 15.04
CA GLU A 173 24.99 -24.50 14.56
C GLU A 173 24.03 -25.35 15.41
N GLY A 174 22.76 -24.94 15.47
CA GLY A 174 21.70 -25.71 16.11
C GLY A 174 21.50 -25.40 17.59
N ILE A 175 20.91 -26.36 18.30
CA ILE A 175 20.57 -26.23 19.72
C ILE A 175 21.17 -27.36 20.53
N ALA A 176 21.47 -27.06 21.79
CA ALA A 176 22.04 -28.02 22.72
C ALA A 176 21.01 -29.01 23.28
N ASP A 177 19.72 -28.67 23.25
CA ASP A 177 18.62 -29.51 23.71
C ASP A 177 17.29 -29.10 23.04
N ALA A 178 16.55 -30.07 22.48
CA ALA A 178 15.23 -29.88 21.87
C ALA A 178 14.06 -30.18 22.83
N ALA A 179 14.31 -30.66 24.05
CA ALA A 179 13.25 -30.96 25.01
C ALA A 179 12.29 -29.78 25.26
N PRO A 180 12.74 -28.51 25.32
CA PRO A 180 11.83 -27.37 25.46
C PRO A 180 10.89 -27.19 24.26
N LEU A 181 11.36 -27.47 23.03
CA LEU A 181 10.52 -27.38 21.82
C LEU A 181 9.41 -28.44 21.78
N ARG A 182 9.53 -29.51 22.57
CA ARG A 182 8.50 -30.56 22.68
C ARG A 182 7.42 -30.24 23.72
N GLN A 183 7.57 -29.15 24.47
CA GLN A 183 6.55 -28.73 25.43
C GLN A 183 5.31 -28.21 24.71
N ASN A 184 4.13 -28.47 25.26
CA ASN A 184 2.85 -28.01 24.69
C ASN A 184 2.83 -26.51 24.45
N GLU A 185 3.45 -25.72 25.34
CA GLU A 185 3.56 -24.28 25.19
C GLU A 185 4.32 -23.91 23.91
N ALA A 186 5.50 -24.49 23.67
CA ALA A 186 6.29 -24.24 22.46
C ALA A 186 5.54 -24.66 21.19
N ILE A 187 4.92 -25.85 21.21
CA ILE A 187 4.15 -26.38 20.08
C ILE A 187 2.97 -25.46 19.75
N ASN A 188 2.23 -25.01 20.76
CA ASN A 188 1.09 -24.11 20.57
C ASN A 188 1.54 -22.75 20.06
N LEU A 189 2.61 -22.16 20.61
CA LEU A 189 3.13 -20.88 20.16
C LEU A 189 3.59 -20.94 18.70
N MET A 190 4.39 -21.94 18.32
CA MET A 190 4.85 -22.13 16.95
C MET A 190 3.69 -22.43 15.98
N GLY A 191 2.73 -23.26 16.40
CA GLY A 191 1.55 -23.61 15.60
C GLY A 191 0.63 -22.42 15.37
N SER A 192 0.37 -21.64 16.42
CA SER A 192 -0.36 -20.37 16.32
C SER A 192 0.34 -19.38 15.40
N TYR A 193 1.66 -19.19 15.57
CA TYR A 193 2.44 -18.30 14.71
C TYR A 193 2.37 -18.73 13.24
N MET A 194 2.54 -20.02 12.95
CA MET A 194 2.39 -20.56 11.59
C MET A 194 0.99 -20.31 11.01
N ASN A 195 -0.07 -20.48 11.80
CA ASN A 195 -1.46 -20.20 11.37
C ASN A 195 -1.65 -18.71 11.04
N PHE A 196 -1.06 -17.82 11.84
CA PHE A 196 -1.14 -16.38 11.59
C PHE A 196 -0.31 -15.95 10.38
N LEU A 197 0.88 -16.52 10.16
CA LEU A 197 1.67 -16.29 8.95
C LEU A 197 0.91 -16.72 7.68
N ASN A 198 0.21 -17.85 7.72
CA ASN A 198 -0.64 -18.30 6.61
C ASN A 198 -1.79 -17.32 6.34
N SER A 199 -2.46 -16.86 7.40
CA SER A 199 -3.54 -15.87 7.30
C SER A 199 -3.03 -14.51 6.78
N ARG A 200 -1.86 -14.07 7.25
CA ARG A 200 -1.18 -12.85 6.80
C ARG A 200 -0.89 -12.89 5.31
N ASN A 201 -0.37 -14.00 4.79
CA ASN A 201 -0.10 -14.14 3.35
C ASN A 201 -1.34 -13.96 2.49
N LYS A 202 -2.51 -14.45 2.93
CA LYS A 202 -3.78 -14.23 2.23
C LYS A 202 -4.13 -12.74 2.20
N ARG A 203 -3.96 -12.05 3.33
CA ARG A 203 -4.23 -10.61 3.45
C ARG A 203 -3.28 -9.76 2.61
N TYR A 204 -2.00 -10.09 2.58
CA TYR A 204 -1.03 -9.44 1.69
C TYR A 204 -1.35 -9.66 0.21
N GLN A 205 -1.83 -10.84 -0.16
CA GLN A 205 -2.27 -11.11 -1.52
C GLN A 205 -3.51 -10.27 -1.90
N GLU A 206 -4.48 -10.14 -0.99
CA GLU A 206 -5.65 -9.27 -1.15
C GLU A 206 -5.24 -7.80 -1.32
N LEU A 207 -4.34 -7.29 -0.47
CA LEU A 207 -3.82 -5.92 -0.57
C LEU A 207 -3.08 -5.69 -1.90
N SER A 208 -2.24 -6.63 -2.32
CA SER A 208 -1.52 -6.55 -3.59
C SER A 208 -2.50 -6.52 -4.78
N ALA A 209 -3.59 -7.29 -4.74
CA ALA A 209 -4.63 -7.23 -5.76
C ALA A 209 -5.35 -5.87 -5.78
N HIS A 210 -5.60 -5.26 -4.61
CA HIS A 210 -6.14 -3.90 -4.53
C HIS A 210 -5.19 -2.87 -5.16
N CYS A 211 -3.87 -2.99 -4.95
CA CYS A 211 -2.89 -2.13 -5.63
C CYS A 211 -3.02 -2.25 -7.16
N SER A 212 -3.09 -3.47 -7.71
CA SER A 212 -3.24 -3.67 -9.16
C SER A 212 -4.48 -2.99 -9.72
N ILE A 213 -5.62 -3.14 -9.04
CA ILE A 213 -6.89 -2.52 -9.47
C ILE A 213 -6.77 -0.98 -9.46
N LEU A 214 -6.10 -0.40 -8.46
CA LEU A 214 -5.88 1.04 -8.42
C LEU A 214 -4.92 1.53 -9.49
N ILE A 215 -3.83 0.81 -9.73
CA ILE A 215 -2.87 1.12 -10.80
C ILE A 215 -3.60 1.12 -12.15
N ASP A 216 -4.44 0.12 -12.43
CA ASP A 216 -5.21 0.06 -13.68
C ASP A 216 -6.17 1.25 -13.83
N LYS A 217 -6.83 1.67 -12.74
CA LYS A 217 -7.69 2.85 -12.74
C LYS A 217 -6.91 4.14 -12.98
N ILE A 218 -5.75 4.28 -12.36
CA ILE A 218 -4.85 5.42 -12.54
C ILE A 218 -4.37 5.46 -14.01
N ASP A 219 -3.93 4.33 -14.56
CA ASP A 219 -3.44 4.25 -15.94
C ASP A 219 -4.52 4.55 -16.97
N ASN A 220 -5.78 4.21 -16.70
CA ASN A 220 -6.89 4.59 -17.57
C ASN A 220 -7.23 6.09 -17.49
N GLN A 221 -6.92 6.75 -16.37
CA GLN A 221 -7.12 8.19 -16.22
C GLN A 221 -5.97 9.01 -16.82
N LEU A 222 -4.78 8.43 -16.92
CA LEU A 222 -3.59 9.03 -17.54
C LEU A 222 -3.58 8.93 -19.09
N LYS A 223 -4.51 8.17 -19.69
CA LYS A 223 -4.67 8.04 -21.15
C LYS A 223 -5.54 9.14 -21.73
#